data_AF-K2NVG7-F1
#
_entry.id   AF-K2NVG7-F1
#
_cell.length_a   1.000
_cell.length_b   1.000
_cell.length_c   1.000
_cell.angle_alpha   90.00
_cell.angle_beta   90.00
_cell.angle_gamma   90.00
#
_symmetry.space_group_name_H-M   'P 1'
#
loop_
_entity.id
_entity.type
_entity.pdbx_description
1 polymer ?
#
loop_
_entity_poly.entity_id
_entity_poly.type
_entity_poly.pdbx_seq_one_letter_code
_entity_poly.pdbx_strand_id
1 'polypeptide(L)'
;MKEKMKFIAVIALTIISAVQLDKVCADTQIDNNNGSANTYINVTAPTTDNLYLTLAPDFNFSNTESSTRGPITVAGTEPYNIVNITGTTRGYNLQQKISNFTAMINGTPTVLPLKYFKIIVADNATGTIKGSSGVNVLGQAGRVLTGQPNAQGNQRSGNATAEIELDTTQVIKPGAYQATITNTLVQGL
;
A
#
# COMPACT_ATOMS: atom_id res chain seq x y z
N MET A 1 -80.90 31.70 -29.40
CA MET A 1 -79.85 32.64 -28.96
C MET A 1 -78.76 31.87 -28.22
N LYS A 2 -77.55 31.88 -28.82
CA LYS A 2 -76.21 31.71 -28.22
C LYS A 2 -75.86 30.39 -27.52
N GLU A 3 -75.16 29.56 -28.29
CA GLU A 3 -74.13 28.62 -27.85
C GLU A 3 -73.19 29.19 -26.78
N LYS A 4 -72.71 28.33 -25.87
CA LYS A 4 -71.33 28.38 -25.38
C LYS A 4 -70.81 26.96 -25.14
N MET A 5 -70.10 26.45 -26.13
CA MET A 5 -69.13 25.35 -26.06
C MET A 5 -68.04 25.71 -25.03
N LYS A 6 -67.73 24.80 -24.09
CA LYS A 6 -66.55 24.96 -23.21
C LYS A 6 -65.67 23.71 -23.25
N PHE A 7 -64.52 23.95 -23.86
CA PHE A 7 -63.24 23.27 -23.84
C PHE A 7 -63.00 22.23 -22.74
N ILE A 8 -62.51 21.08 -23.21
CA ILE A 8 -61.97 19.94 -22.47
C ILE A 8 -60.60 20.32 -21.89
N ALA A 9 -60.31 19.88 -20.66
CA ALA A 9 -58.94 19.73 -20.16
C ALA A 9 -58.77 18.31 -19.62
N VAL A 10 -58.05 17.48 -20.38
CA VAL A 10 -57.57 16.17 -19.91
C VAL A 10 -56.39 16.44 -19.00
N ILE A 11 -56.54 16.19 -17.70
CA ILE A 11 -55.43 16.23 -16.75
C ILE A 11 -54.82 14.83 -16.73
N ALA A 12 -53.61 14.71 -17.27
CA ALA A 12 -52.80 13.50 -17.16
C ALA A 12 -52.48 13.23 -15.69
N LEU A 13 -52.85 12.05 -15.20
CA LEU A 13 -52.56 11.60 -13.84
C LEU A 13 -51.15 11.02 -13.82
N THR A 14 -50.16 11.83 -13.44
CA THR A 14 -48.79 11.35 -13.18
C THR A 14 -48.78 10.66 -11.82
N ILE A 15 -48.65 9.32 -11.82
CA ILE A 15 -48.45 8.55 -10.59
C ILE A 15 -47.00 8.78 -10.16
N ILE A 16 -46.79 9.68 -9.20
CA ILE A 16 -45.52 9.76 -8.47
C ILE A 16 -45.58 8.69 -7.39
N SER A 17 -44.94 7.55 -7.64
CA SER A 17 -44.69 6.55 -6.61
C SER A 17 -43.78 7.17 -5.55
N ALA A 18 -44.34 7.61 -4.43
CA ALA A 18 -43.56 7.99 -3.27
C ALA A 18 -42.90 6.72 -2.70
N VAL A 19 -41.61 6.55 -2.98
CA VAL A 19 -40.78 5.58 -2.26
C VAL A 19 -40.82 6.03 -0.80
N GLN A 20 -41.50 5.26 0.05
CA GLN A 20 -41.44 5.46 1.49
C GLN A 20 -39.98 5.25 1.91
N LEU A 21 -39.28 6.35 2.18
CA LEU A 21 -38.13 6.29 3.08
C LEU A 21 -38.70 6.01 4.45
N ASP A 22 -38.58 4.76 4.90
CA ASP A 22 -38.86 4.42 6.29
C ASP A 22 -37.98 5.32 7.17
N LYS A 23 -38.63 6.21 7.91
CA LYS A 23 -37.98 6.99 8.95
C LYS A 23 -37.44 5.97 9.94
N VAL A 24 -36.11 5.91 10.07
CA VAL A 24 -35.48 5.31 11.24
C VAL A 24 -35.88 6.20 12.41
N CYS A 25 -36.95 5.81 13.10
CA CYS A 25 -37.31 6.39 14.39
C CYS A 25 -36.34 5.80 15.42
N ALA A 26 -35.74 6.66 16.25
CA ALA A 26 -35.01 6.19 17.41
C ALA A 26 -35.98 5.42 18.33
N ASP A 27 -35.55 4.27 18.84
CA ASP A 27 -36.34 3.49 19.78
C ASP A 27 -36.62 4.30 21.06
N THR A 28 -37.81 4.10 21.62
CA THR A 28 -38.23 4.76 22.86
C THR A 28 -37.38 4.24 24.02
N GLN A 29 -36.74 5.15 24.76
CA GLN A 29 -36.03 4.82 25.99
C GLN A 29 -36.99 4.10 26.96
N ILE A 30 -36.63 2.87 27.34
CA ILE A 30 -37.50 1.95 28.10
C ILE A 30 -37.51 2.32 29.61
N ASP A 31 -36.50 3.05 30.08
CA ASP A 31 -36.39 3.50 31.46
C ASP A 31 -35.59 4.81 31.57
N ASN A 32 -36.13 5.79 32.30
CA ASN A 32 -35.44 7.05 32.64
C ASN A 32 -34.31 6.83 33.67
N ASN A 33 -34.27 5.65 34.29
CA ASN A 33 -33.21 5.20 35.19
C ASN A 33 -32.17 4.29 34.50
N ASN A 34 -32.15 4.21 33.16
CA ASN A 34 -31.04 3.55 32.45
C ASN A 34 -29.72 4.19 32.89
N GLY A 35 -28.96 3.48 33.71
CA GLY A 35 -27.66 3.93 34.18
C GLY A 35 -26.76 4.23 32.99
N SER A 36 -26.27 5.46 32.89
CA SER A 36 -25.26 5.80 31.91
C SER A 36 -23.93 5.18 32.33
N ALA A 37 -23.39 4.30 31.48
CA ALA A 37 -22.05 3.76 31.67
C ALA A 37 -21.07 4.52 30.78
N ASN A 38 -20.11 5.21 31.38
CA ASN A 38 -19.01 5.81 30.63
C ASN A 38 -18.03 4.70 30.21
N THR A 39 -17.81 4.53 28.92
CA THR A 39 -16.73 3.71 28.38
C THR A 39 -15.55 4.61 28.05
N TYR A 40 -14.38 4.31 28.61
CA TYR A 40 -13.15 4.99 28.28
C TYR A 40 -12.29 4.09 27.40
N ILE A 41 -11.97 4.56 26.19
CA ILE A 41 -11.00 3.92 25.30
C ILE A 41 -9.68 4.65 25.49
N ASN A 42 -8.74 4.03 26.22
CA ASN A 42 -7.39 4.57 26.36
C ASN A 42 -6.53 4.04 25.22
N VAL A 43 -6.11 4.93 24.32
CA VAL A 43 -5.12 4.63 23.28
C VAL A 43 -3.87 5.44 23.57
N THR A 44 -2.78 4.75 23.89
CA THR A 44 -1.46 5.38 24.02
C THR A 44 -0.76 5.28 22.67
N ALA A 45 -0.66 6.40 21.94
CA ALA A 45 0.18 6.49 20.76
C ALA A 45 1.66 6.63 21.16
N PRO A 46 2.62 6.12 20.37
CA PRO A 46 4.04 6.41 20.53
C PRO A 46 4.28 7.93 20.56
N THR A 47 5.20 8.38 21.42
CA THR A 47 5.41 9.80 21.69
C THR A 47 6.27 10.52 20.65
N THR A 48 6.90 9.80 19.71
CA THR A 48 7.87 10.39 18.77
C THR A 48 7.60 10.11 17.29
N ASP A 49 6.98 8.99 16.92
CA ASP A 49 6.82 8.60 15.51
C ASP A 49 5.38 8.20 15.19
N ASN A 50 4.68 9.10 14.50
CA ASN A 50 3.32 8.85 14.03
C ASN A 50 3.27 8.07 12.70
N LEU A 51 4.43 7.82 12.08
CA LEU A 51 4.57 7.09 10.82
C LEU A 51 5.78 6.15 10.92
N TYR A 52 5.56 4.84 10.92
CA TYR A 52 6.65 3.87 11.05
C TYR A 52 6.38 2.55 10.32
N LEU A 53 7.47 1.90 9.90
CA LEU A 53 7.46 0.62 9.22
C LEU A 53 7.60 -0.50 10.25
N THR A 54 6.68 -1.46 10.23
CA THR A 54 6.66 -2.57 11.19
C THR A 54 7.07 -3.90 10.58
N LEU A 55 6.82 -4.10 9.28
CA LEU A 55 7.22 -5.30 8.53
C LEU A 55 7.70 -4.90 7.14
N ALA A 56 8.72 -5.60 6.65
CA ALA A 56 9.28 -5.47 5.32
C ALA A 56 9.66 -6.86 4.78
N PRO A 57 9.51 -7.13 3.47
CA PRO A 57 9.91 -8.38 2.85
C PRO A 57 11.42 -8.57 2.89
N ASP A 58 11.80 -9.83 3.06
CA ASP A 58 13.07 -10.37 2.58
C ASP A 58 12.86 -11.00 1.20
N PHE A 59 13.91 -11.00 0.38
CA PHE A 59 13.88 -11.59 -0.96
C PHE A 59 14.99 -12.63 -1.09
N ASN A 60 14.62 -13.87 -1.44
CA ASN A 60 15.56 -14.96 -1.60
C ASN A 60 15.52 -15.50 -3.04
N PHE A 61 16.59 -15.23 -3.80
CA PHE A 61 16.76 -15.66 -5.19
C PHE A 61 17.21 -17.12 -5.34
N SER A 62 17.37 -17.85 -4.22
CA SER A 62 17.84 -19.24 -4.20
C SER A 62 19.11 -19.43 -5.05
N ASN A 63 19.34 -20.64 -5.56
CA ASN A 63 20.45 -20.89 -6.47
C ASN A 63 20.13 -20.34 -7.85
N THR A 64 20.96 -19.40 -8.31
CA THR A 64 20.89 -18.84 -9.65
C THR A 64 22.17 -19.17 -10.41
N GLU A 65 22.04 -19.77 -11.59
CA GLU A 65 23.18 -20.07 -12.45
C GLU A 65 23.74 -18.80 -13.08
N SER A 66 25.06 -18.68 -13.17
CA SER A 66 25.72 -17.52 -13.81
C SER A 66 25.42 -17.42 -15.31
N SER A 67 24.96 -18.51 -15.92
CA SER A 67 24.51 -18.58 -17.32
C SER A 67 23.10 -18.03 -17.53
N THR A 68 22.34 -17.76 -16.46
CA THR A 68 20.97 -17.23 -16.55
C THR A 68 20.95 -15.95 -17.40
N ARG A 69 20.06 -15.91 -18.38
CA ARG A 69 19.88 -14.77 -19.28
C ARG A 69 18.57 -14.07 -18.94
N GLY A 70 18.65 -12.76 -18.76
CA GLY A 70 17.50 -11.93 -18.45
C GLY A 70 17.14 -11.89 -16.97
N PRO A 71 15.99 -11.29 -16.64
CA PRO A 71 15.61 -11.00 -15.26
C PRO A 71 15.09 -12.24 -14.54
N ILE A 72 15.36 -12.30 -13.24
CA ILE A 72 14.85 -13.33 -12.33
C ILE A 72 13.97 -12.63 -11.32
N THR A 73 12.80 -13.20 -11.04
CA THR A 73 11.78 -12.60 -10.19
C THR A 73 11.50 -13.51 -9.01
N VAL A 74 11.41 -12.94 -7.80
CA VAL A 74 11.02 -13.65 -6.58
C VAL A 74 10.01 -12.85 -5.77
N ALA A 75 9.07 -13.56 -5.16
CA ALA A 75 8.17 -12.98 -4.18
C ALA A 75 8.95 -12.65 -2.89
N GLY A 76 8.58 -11.55 -2.25
CA GLY A 76 9.01 -11.26 -0.89
C GLY A 76 8.34 -12.18 0.12
N THR A 77 8.97 -12.34 1.29
CA THR A 77 8.42 -13.14 2.40
C THR A 77 7.07 -12.62 2.89
N GLU A 78 6.85 -11.31 2.82
CA GLU A 78 5.61 -10.66 3.22
C GLU A 78 5.43 -9.26 2.61
N PRO A 79 4.19 -8.75 2.53
CA PRO A 79 3.95 -7.33 2.22
C PRO A 79 4.54 -6.38 3.27
N TYR A 80 4.84 -5.15 2.86
CA TYR A 80 5.12 -4.06 3.81
C TYR A 80 3.93 -3.79 4.71
N ASN A 81 4.20 -3.54 6.00
CA ASN A 81 3.20 -3.11 6.97
C ASN A 81 3.63 -1.80 7.63
N ILE A 82 2.85 -0.74 7.43
CA ILE A 82 3.16 0.64 7.84
C ILE A 82 2.04 1.14 8.74
N VAL A 83 2.40 1.74 9.85
CA VAL A 83 1.44 2.42 10.73
C VAL A 83 1.53 3.91 10.51
N ASN A 84 0.40 4.56 10.18
CA ASN A 84 0.27 6.02 10.17
C ASN A 84 -0.82 6.45 11.17
N ILE A 85 -0.43 6.87 12.36
CA ILE A 85 -1.34 7.25 13.45
C ILE A 85 -2.11 8.53 13.10
N THR A 86 -1.45 9.47 12.43
CA THR A 86 -2.01 10.81 12.21
C THR A 86 -2.96 10.93 11.03
N GLY A 87 -2.80 10.08 9.99
CA GLY A 87 -3.66 10.15 8.82
C GLY A 87 -3.65 11.50 8.09
N THR A 88 -2.54 12.25 8.12
CA THR A 88 -2.52 13.60 7.54
C THR A 88 -2.89 13.62 6.04
N THR A 89 -3.39 14.77 5.57
CA THR A 89 -3.71 15.01 4.14
C THR A 89 -2.49 14.96 3.22
N ARG A 90 -1.27 14.92 3.78
CA ARG A 90 -0.01 14.97 3.02
C ARG A 90 0.44 13.62 2.48
N GLY A 91 -0.15 12.50 2.92
CA GLY A 91 0.31 11.16 2.55
C GLY A 91 1.75 10.86 2.99
N TYR A 92 2.33 9.79 2.45
CA TYR A 92 3.73 9.42 2.68
C TYR A 92 4.29 8.58 1.54
N ASN A 93 5.61 8.46 1.47
CA ASN A 93 6.31 7.60 0.53
C ASN A 93 7.28 6.68 1.29
N LEU A 94 7.38 5.42 0.85
CA LEU A 94 8.47 4.53 1.26
C LEU A 94 9.51 4.52 0.14
N GLN A 95 10.71 4.95 0.48
CA GLN A 95 11.87 4.87 -0.38
C GLN A 95 12.76 3.71 0.05
N GLN A 96 13.35 3.05 -0.94
CA GLN A 96 14.27 1.94 -0.71
C GLN A 96 15.55 2.12 -1.50
N LYS A 97 16.64 1.68 -0.88
CA LYS A 97 17.96 1.59 -1.50
C LYS A 97 18.55 0.24 -1.12
N ILE A 98 19.02 -0.52 -2.11
CA ILE A 98 19.77 -1.75 -1.86
C ILE A 98 21.26 -1.48 -2.02
N SER A 99 22.06 -2.04 -1.11
CA SER A 99 23.51 -2.06 -1.23
C SER A 99 23.96 -2.95 -2.38
N ASN A 100 25.26 -2.93 -2.68
CA ASN A 100 25.85 -3.96 -3.50
C ASN A 100 25.67 -5.34 -2.84
N PHE A 101 25.50 -6.36 -3.68
CA PHE A 101 25.53 -7.76 -3.27
C PHE A 101 26.97 -8.18 -3.08
N THR A 102 27.34 -8.58 -1.86
CA THR A 102 28.72 -8.91 -1.50
C THR A 102 28.82 -10.31 -0.92
N ALA A 103 29.95 -10.96 -1.18
CA ALA A 103 30.30 -12.28 -0.64
C ALA A 103 31.81 -12.34 -0.34
N MET A 104 32.21 -13.23 0.57
CA MET A 104 33.60 -13.62 0.76
C MET A 104 33.86 -14.92 0.00
N ILE A 105 34.50 -14.81 -1.17
CA ILE A 105 34.79 -15.97 -2.04
C ILE A 105 36.27 -16.28 -1.94
N ASN A 106 36.61 -17.45 -1.40
CA ASN A 106 37.99 -17.87 -1.15
C ASN A 106 38.79 -16.81 -0.38
N GLY A 107 38.18 -16.21 0.65
CA GLY A 107 38.80 -15.15 1.46
C GLY A 107 38.87 -13.77 0.80
N THR A 108 38.34 -13.60 -0.41
CA THR A 108 38.36 -12.31 -1.15
C THR A 108 36.97 -11.66 -1.18
N PRO A 109 36.82 -10.39 -0.73
CA PRO A 109 35.59 -9.63 -0.92
C PRO A 109 35.24 -9.53 -2.40
N THR A 110 34.06 -10.01 -2.77
CA THR A 110 33.59 -10.03 -4.15
C THR A 110 32.21 -9.40 -4.22
N VAL A 111 32.00 -8.55 -5.23
CA VAL A 111 30.68 -7.97 -5.55
C VAL A 111 30.05 -8.78 -6.67
N LEU A 112 28.75 -9.10 -6.56
CA LEU A 112 27.99 -9.71 -7.65
C LEU A 112 27.69 -8.62 -8.70
N PRO A 113 28.13 -8.78 -9.96
CA PRO A 113 27.81 -7.83 -11.01
C PRO A 113 26.32 -7.90 -11.39
N LEU A 114 25.61 -6.78 -11.23
CA LEU A 114 24.19 -6.65 -11.55
C LEU A 114 23.97 -5.47 -12.50
N LYS A 115 23.04 -5.62 -13.44
CA LYS A 115 22.53 -4.48 -14.23
C LYS A 115 21.57 -3.64 -13.41
N TYR A 116 20.70 -4.30 -12.65
CA TYR A 116 19.73 -3.64 -11.79
C TYR A 116 19.22 -4.57 -10.69
N PHE A 117 18.57 -3.95 -9.70
CA PHE A 117 17.71 -4.63 -8.74
C PHE A 117 16.43 -3.80 -8.60
N LYS A 118 15.31 -4.33 -9.07
CA LYS A 118 14.01 -3.65 -9.03
C LYS A 118 13.13 -4.22 -7.93
N ILE A 119 12.38 -3.33 -7.29
CA ILE A 119 11.30 -3.71 -6.38
C ILE A 119 9.97 -3.32 -7.01
N ILE A 120 9.05 -4.26 -7.01
CA ILE A 120 7.67 -4.12 -7.47
C ILE A 120 6.78 -4.30 -6.24
N VAL A 121 5.85 -3.38 -6.03
CA VAL A 121 4.89 -3.47 -4.93
C VAL A 121 3.51 -3.33 -5.54
N ALA A 122 2.59 -4.24 -5.19
CA ALA A 122 1.20 -4.11 -5.59
C ALA A 122 0.45 -3.11 -4.69
N ASP A 123 -0.56 -2.48 -5.25
CA ASP A 123 -1.55 -1.72 -4.49
C ASP A 123 -2.19 -2.59 -3.41
N ASN A 124 -2.65 -1.96 -2.33
CA ASN A 124 -3.52 -2.66 -1.40
C ASN A 124 -4.99 -2.58 -1.84
N ALA A 125 -5.82 -3.50 -1.34
CA ALA A 125 -7.22 -3.61 -1.74
C ALA A 125 -8.05 -2.36 -1.42
N THR A 126 -7.70 -1.64 -0.35
CA THR A 126 -8.39 -0.42 0.08
C THR A 126 -7.97 0.83 -0.69
N GLY A 127 -6.94 0.74 -1.54
CA GLY A 127 -6.42 1.88 -2.32
C GLY A 127 -5.65 2.93 -1.50
N THR A 128 -5.47 2.71 -0.20
CA THR A 128 -4.74 3.60 0.72
C THR A 128 -3.22 3.50 0.54
N ILE A 129 -2.72 2.39 -0.03
CA ILE A 129 -1.35 2.26 -0.50
C ILE A 129 -1.37 2.02 -2.01
N LYS A 130 -0.65 2.89 -2.72
CA LYS A 130 -0.31 2.71 -4.12
C LYS A 130 1.11 2.18 -4.23
N GLY A 131 1.26 1.01 -4.85
CA GLY A 131 2.54 0.39 -5.08
C GLY A 131 3.25 0.97 -6.30
N SER A 132 4.26 0.27 -6.80
CA SER A 132 5.01 0.66 -7.99
C SER A 132 5.25 -0.53 -8.90
N SER A 133 5.31 -0.29 -10.21
CA SER A 133 5.44 -1.32 -11.24
C SER A 133 6.89 -1.72 -11.55
N GLY A 134 7.83 -1.52 -10.63
CA GLY A 134 9.24 -1.87 -10.80
C GLY A 134 10.17 -0.66 -10.75
N VAL A 135 10.80 -0.47 -9.60
CA VAL A 135 11.70 0.66 -9.33
C VAL A 135 13.10 0.14 -9.06
N ASN A 136 14.08 0.56 -9.86
CA ASN A 136 15.47 0.18 -9.64
C ASN A 136 16.04 0.93 -8.42
N VAL A 137 16.45 0.15 -7.41
CA VAL A 137 16.96 0.65 -6.13
C VAL A 137 18.44 0.28 -5.90
N LEU A 138 19.12 -0.30 -6.90
CA LEU A 138 20.54 -0.63 -6.80
C LEU A 138 21.39 0.64 -6.73
N GLY A 139 22.04 0.87 -5.59
CA GLY A 139 22.94 2.01 -5.38
C GLY A 139 22.24 3.38 -5.24
N GLN A 140 20.91 3.44 -5.39
CA GLN A 140 20.13 4.67 -5.34
C GLN A 140 18.80 4.47 -4.59
N ALA A 141 18.29 5.56 -3.99
CA ALA A 141 16.97 5.53 -3.37
C ALA A 141 15.87 5.63 -4.45
N GLY A 142 14.89 4.74 -4.39
CA GLY A 142 13.71 4.75 -5.25
C GLY A 142 12.43 4.63 -4.43
N ARG A 143 11.39 5.39 -4.82
CA ARG A 143 10.08 5.32 -4.19
C ARG A 143 9.34 4.06 -4.66
N VAL A 144 9.12 3.12 -3.76
CA VAL A 144 8.52 1.81 -4.09
C VAL A 144 7.02 1.74 -3.79
N LEU A 145 6.53 2.59 -2.89
CA LEU A 145 5.10 2.76 -2.63
C LEU A 145 4.81 4.15 -2.07
N THR A 146 3.53 4.50 -2.13
CA THR A 146 2.94 5.74 -1.66
C THR A 146 1.73 5.44 -0.80
N GLY A 147 1.74 5.88 0.45
CA GLY A 147 0.54 6.04 1.26
C GLY A 147 -0.25 7.26 0.80
N GLN A 148 -1.49 7.04 0.38
CA GLN A 148 -2.37 8.10 -0.11
C GLN A 148 -2.73 9.11 1.00
N PRO A 149 -3.18 10.32 0.63
CA PRO A 149 -3.74 11.27 1.59
C PRO A 149 -4.79 10.60 2.47
N ASN A 150 -4.77 10.90 3.78
CA ASN A 150 -5.68 10.34 4.77
C ASN A 150 -5.56 8.81 5.01
N ALA A 151 -4.54 8.14 4.46
CA ALA A 151 -4.22 6.78 4.85
C ALA A 151 -3.79 6.75 6.32
N GLN A 152 -4.58 6.10 7.18
CA GLN A 152 -4.41 6.13 8.64
C GLN A 152 -4.51 4.73 9.26
N GLY A 153 -3.98 4.56 10.46
CA GLY A 153 -3.92 3.28 11.16
C GLY A 153 -2.89 2.33 10.55
N ASN A 154 -3.14 1.03 10.71
CA ASN A 154 -2.26 -0.01 10.20
C ASN A 154 -2.58 -0.33 8.73
N GLN A 155 -1.61 -0.12 7.85
CA GLN A 155 -1.76 -0.22 6.40
C GLN A 155 -0.79 -1.27 5.86
N ARG A 156 -1.36 -2.33 5.30
CA ARG A 156 -0.60 -3.38 4.61
C ARG A 156 -0.63 -3.12 3.10
N SER A 157 0.53 -3.17 2.47
CA SER A 157 0.66 -3.13 1.01
C SER A 157 0.13 -4.41 0.35
N GLY A 158 0.01 -4.41 -0.97
CA GLY A 158 -0.11 -5.67 -1.72
C GLY A 158 1.23 -6.42 -1.74
N ASN A 159 1.29 -7.51 -2.51
CA ASN A 159 2.50 -8.33 -2.60
C ASN A 159 3.71 -7.50 -3.06
N ALA A 160 4.84 -7.72 -2.39
CA ALA A 160 6.13 -7.19 -2.79
C ALA A 160 6.91 -8.27 -3.55
N THR A 161 7.54 -7.88 -4.65
CA THR A 161 8.30 -8.76 -5.54
C THR A 161 9.61 -8.07 -5.88
N ALA A 162 10.71 -8.81 -5.94
CA ALA A 162 11.99 -8.31 -6.39
C ALA A 162 12.37 -8.93 -7.74
N GLU A 163 13.00 -8.13 -8.59
CA GLU A 163 13.55 -8.55 -9.87
C GLU A 163 15.03 -8.19 -9.94
N ILE A 164 15.87 -9.15 -10.30
CA ILE A 164 17.32 -8.98 -10.46
C ILE A 164 17.73 -9.37 -11.87
N GLU A 165 18.66 -8.63 -12.46
CA GLU A 165 19.33 -9.06 -13.70
C GLU A 165 20.84 -9.02 -13.51
N LEU A 166 21.49 -10.18 -13.71
CA LEU A 166 22.94 -10.32 -13.65
C LEU A 166 23.60 -9.59 -14.82
N ASP A 167 24.74 -8.95 -14.57
CA ASP A 167 25.57 -8.43 -15.64
C ASP A 167 26.51 -9.52 -16.16
N THR A 168 26.03 -10.28 -17.14
CA THR A 168 26.78 -11.39 -17.75
C THR A 168 27.94 -10.94 -18.63
N THR A 169 28.18 -9.64 -18.79
CA THR A 169 29.38 -9.12 -19.46
C THR A 169 30.61 -9.11 -18.54
N GLN A 170 30.38 -9.25 -17.23
CA GLN A 170 31.42 -9.34 -16.21
C GLN A 170 31.59 -10.78 -15.72
N VAL A 171 32.75 -11.08 -15.13
CA VAL A 171 33.01 -12.39 -14.53
C VAL A 171 32.20 -12.55 -13.26
N ILE A 172 31.30 -13.53 -13.24
CA ILE A 172 30.49 -13.89 -12.07
C ILE A 172 31.17 -15.07 -11.36
N LYS A 173 31.60 -14.85 -10.12
CA LYS A 173 32.18 -15.92 -9.30
C LYS A 173 31.05 -16.67 -8.56
N PRO A 174 31.04 -18.00 -8.55
CA PRO A 174 30.09 -18.76 -7.74
C PRO A 174 30.27 -18.46 -6.24
N GLY A 175 29.17 -18.21 -5.54
CA GLY A 175 29.16 -17.92 -4.09
C GLY A 175 27.80 -17.49 -3.59
N ALA A 176 27.64 -17.43 -2.26
CA ALA A 176 26.44 -16.91 -1.61
C ALA A 176 26.61 -15.41 -1.35
N TYR A 177 25.80 -14.60 -2.04
CA TYR A 177 25.84 -13.15 -1.94
C TYR A 177 24.69 -12.62 -1.09
N GLN A 178 24.95 -11.54 -0.36
CA GLN A 178 23.96 -10.84 0.45
C GLN A 178 24.03 -9.33 0.20
N ALA A 179 22.90 -8.66 0.34
CA ALA A 179 22.77 -7.21 0.29
C ALA A 179 21.76 -6.74 1.34
N THR A 180 21.86 -5.48 1.73
CA THR A 180 20.95 -4.87 2.70
C THR A 180 20.04 -3.88 1.99
N ILE A 181 18.73 -3.98 2.22
CA ILE A 181 17.76 -2.97 1.83
C ILE A 181 17.58 -1.98 2.97
N THR A 182 17.87 -0.71 2.71
CA THR A 182 17.54 0.40 3.60
C THR A 182 16.17 0.94 3.25
N ASN A 183 15.29 1.00 4.25
CA ASN A 183 13.94 1.56 4.16
C ASN A 183 13.92 2.97 4.72
N THR A 184 13.27 3.91 4.03
CA THR A 184 13.10 5.28 4.51
C THR A 184 11.68 5.73 4.27
N LEU A 185 10.96 6.00 5.37
CA LEU A 185 9.65 6.63 5.30
C LEU A 185 9.81 8.14 5.25
N VAL A 186 9.16 8.75 4.26
CA VAL A 186 9.15 10.19 4.05
C VAL A 186 7.72 10.67 4.13
N GLN A 187 7.46 11.62 5.03
CA GLN A 187 6.14 12.23 5.15
C GLN A 187 5.94 13.28 4.05
N GLY A 188 4.76 13.28 3.43
CA GLY A 188 4.47 14.10 2.26
C GLY A 188 4.65 13.32 0.95
N LEU A 189 3.80 13.66 -0.02
CA LEU A 189 3.89 13.20 -1.42
C LEU A 189 4.87 14.01 -2.25
#